data_AF-A0A532CN37-F1
#
_entry.id   AF-A0A532CN37-F1
#
_cell.length_a   1.000
_cell.length_b   1.000
_cell.length_c   1.000
_cell.angle_alpha   90.00
_cell.angle_beta   90.00
_cell.angle_gamma   90.00
#
_symmetry.space_group_name_H-M   'P 1'
#
loop_
_entity.id
_entity.type
_entity.pdbx_description
1 polymer ?
#
loop_
_entity_poly.entity_id
_entity_poly.type
_entity_poly.pdbx_seq_one_letter_code
_entity_poly.pdbx_strand_id
1 'polypeptide(L)'
;MRALCVWFGVVEGPASQWPVSTLRSEGIETCVESQSNPFDLLLEADVASVLDLGCGDLSFATELVEQYVAPLHQRQRELILHSLDRLQPGSKLGGPLHPERERLNGLRSRTGLSFQFYGNQDMFDLGRLDQAGKLALRYTITTCWAPATPTFAYEPTRLSDQIINQDLHRTKGTFQQTHYSGEPALEVQHEGRALLFPPWKFDIRGPLVLLDLLARRGLLCVLGAVDTQVFWEILAQLLEDSRFRPNNQPFTSESLPAVFGEIFDRLSRAEVGETIKLSDYSPLRKEIPCVLPLLQAQSPFYRFRSIQIRRGATFPGVPSSSTARRFPDMAEEHPPWMLILVPE
;
A
#
# COMPACT_ATOMS: atom_id res chain seq x y z
N MET A 1 24.84 29.08 6.74
CA MET A 1 24.80 28.71 8.18
C MET A 1 23.57 27.88 8.54
N ARG A 2 22.33 28.36 8.33
CA ARG A 2 21.09 27.63 8.70
C ARG A 2 20.95 26.22 8.10
N ALA A 3 21.32 26.04 6.83
CA ALA A 3 21.31 24.72 6.17
C ALA A 3 22.37 23.76 6.75
N LEU A 4 23.55 24.27 7.13
CA LEU A 4 24.59 23.47 7.81
C LEU A 4 24.13 23.08 9.23
N CYS A 5 23.44 23.96 9.94
CA CYS A 5 22.88 23.65 11.26
C CYS A 5 21.80 22.56 11.22
N VAL A 6 20.94 22.55 10.19
CA VAL A 6 19.97 21.46 9.97
C VAL A 6 20.68 20.15 9.60
N TRP A 7 21.73 20.23 8.77
CA TRP A 7 22.50 19.05 8.35
C TRP A 7 23.32 18.42 9.49
N PHE A 8 23.79 19.22 10.43
CA PHE A 8 24.51 18.77 11.64
C PHE A 8 23.60 18.58 12.87
N GLY A 9 22.27 18.59 12.71
CA GLY A 9 21.33 18.33 13.82
C GLY A 9 21.30 19.37 14.93
N VAL A 10 21.80 20.59 14.67
CA VAL A 10 21.87 21.70 15.64
C VAL A 10 20.53 22.44 15.74
N VAL A 11 19.66 22.32 14.73
CA VAL A 11 18.30 22.87 14.72
C VAL A 11 17.35 21.82 14.16
N GLU A 12 16.24 21.55 14.87
CA GLU A 12 15.16 20.69 14.36
C GLU A 12 14.67 21.23 13.00
N GLY A 13 14.45 20.33 12.04
CA GLY A 13 13.86 20.69 10.75
C GLY A 13 12.50 21.38 10.94
N PRO A 14 11.93 22.01 9.90
CA PRO A 14 10.61 22.60 10.01
C PRO A 14 9.63 21.54 10.55
N ALA A 15 9.09 21.78 11.75
CA ALA A 15 8.12 20.89 12.37
C ALA A 15 6.97 20.68 11.37
N SER A 16 6.57 19.42 11.16
CA SER A 16 5.41 19.13 10.33
C SER A 16 4.22 19.88 10.89
N GLN A 17 3.49 20.61 10.04
CA GLN A 17 2.28 21.33 10.46
C GLN A 17 1.14 20.39 10.87
N TRP A 18 1.26 19.11 10.52
CA TRP A 18 0.22 18.12 10.73
C TRP A 18 0.41 17.42 12.08
N PRO A 19 -0.66 17.29 12.89
CA PRO A 19 -0.58 16.57 14.15
C PRO A 19 -0.34 15.08 13.91
N VAL A 20 0.31 14.42 14.87
CA VAL A 20 0.57 12.98 14.86
C VAL A 20 -0.12 12.38 16.09
N SER A 21 -0.80 11.26 15.91
CA SER A 21 -1.48 10.57 17.01
C SER A 21 -0.47 10.08 18.05
N THR A 22 -0.86 10.15 19.33
CA THR A 22 -0.07 9.65 20.47
C THR A 22 -0.30 8.17 20.78
N LEU A 23 -1.12 7.48 19.97
CA LEU A 23 -1.39 6.06 20.14
C LEU A 23 -0.11 5.22 20.04
N ARG A 24 0.04 4.28 20.97
CA ARG A 24 1.13 3.31 20.99
C ARG A 24 0.76 2.04 20.24
N SER A 25 1.76 1.32 19.74
CA SER A 25 1.56 0.10 18.95
C SER A 25 0.80 -0.99 19.72
N GLU A 26 0.95 -1.10 21.04
CA GLU A 26 0.15 -2.02 21.87
C GLU A 26 -1.35 -1.68 21.88
N GLY A 27 -1.68 -0.39 21.98
CA GLY A 27 -3.06 0.08 21.97
C GLY A 27 -3.72 -0.12 20.60
N ILE A 28 -2.95 0.06 19.53
CA ILE A 28 -3.39 -0.17 18.16
C ILE A 28 -3.63 -1.66 17.92
N GLU A 29 -2.71 -2.55 18.33
CA GLU A 29 -2.88 -4.01 18.25
C GLU A 29 -4.18 -4.44 18.96
N THR A 30 -4.39 -3.98 20.19
CA THR A 30 -5.60 -4.29 20.96
C THR A 30 -6.87 -3.81 20.24
N CYS A 31 -6.83 -2.61 19.66
CA CYS A 31 -7.95 -2.04 18.90
C CYS A 31 -8.31 -2.92 17.70
N VAL A 32 -7.33 -3.27 16.86
CA VAL A 32 -7.57 -4.06 15.64
C VAL A 32 -7.91 -5.53 15.91
N GLU A 33 -7.55 -6.08 17.07
CA GLU A 33 -8.00 -7.42 17.48
C GLU A 33 -9.47 -7.41 17.94
N SER A 34 -9.96 -6.28 18.45
CA SER A 34 -11.33 -6.14 18.95
C SER A 34 -12.34 -5.70 17.89
N GLN A 35 -11.89 -5.15 16.76
CA GLN A 35 -12.73 -4.52 15.75
C GLN A 35 -12.72 -5.29 14.43
N SER A 36 -13.87 -5.39 13.76
CA SER A 36 -13.97 -5.99 12.43
C SER A 36 -13.50 -5.07 11.30
N ASN A 37 -13.47 -3.76 11.55
CA ASN A 37 -13.06 -2.74 10.59
C ASN A 37 -11.80 -2.02 11.10
N PRO A 38 -10.63 -2.20 10.47
CA PRO A 38 -9.40 -1.56 10.94
C PRO A 38 -9.44 -0.02 10.88
N PHE A 39 -10.36 0.55 10.07
CA PHE A 39 -10.52 2.00 9.96
C PHE A 39 -11.28 2.62 11.14
N ASP A 40 -11.94 1.82 11.98
CA ASP A 40 -12.60 2.29 13.20
C ASP A 40 -11.58 2.87 14.21
N LEU A 41 -10.29 2.55 14.06
CA LEU A 41 -9.19 3.20 14.80
C LEU A 41 -9.22 4.74 14.67
N LEU A 42 -9.73 5.28 13.55
CA LEU A 42 -9.86 6.73 13.37
C LEU A 42 -10.79 7.37 14.41
N LEU A 43 -11.76 6.62 14.92
CA LEU A 43 -12.68 7.09 15.96
C LEU A 43 -12.04 7.04 17.35
N GLU A 44 -11.05 6.19 17.57
CA GLU A 44 -10.35 6.04 18.86
C GLU A 44 -9.13 6.96 18.97
N ALA A 45 -8.45 7.24 17.86
CA ALA A 45 -7.23 8.03 17.83
C ALA A 45 -7.47 9.52 18.16
N ASP A 46 -6.58 10.12 18.94
CA ASP A 46 -6.54 11.57 19.21
C ASP A 46 -6.39 12.41 17.92
N VAL A 47 -5.74 11.84 16.90
CA VAL A 47 -5.65 12.40 15.55
C VAL A 47 -6.22 11.40 14.54
N ALA A 48 -7.18 11.82 13.73
CA ALA A 48 -7.71 11.01 12.63
C ALA A 48 -7.00 11.40 11.31
N SER A 49 -5.99 10.64 10.90
CA SER A 49 -5.24 10.93 9.68
C SER A 49 -4.99 9.68 8.83
N VAL A 50 -5.16 9.82 7.52
CA VAL A 50 -4.99 8.75 6.54
C VAL A 50 -4.09 9.18 5.39
N LEU A 51 -3.11 8.33 5.06
CA LEU A 51 -2.36 8.39 3.81
C LEU A 51 -2.79 7.25 2.89
N ASP A 52 -3.35 7.59 1.74
CA ASP A 52 -3.86 6.65 0.74
C ASP A 52 -2.93 6.59 -0.47
N LEU A 53 -2.21 5.47 -0.60
CA LEU A 53 -1.15 5.24 -1.58
C LEU A 53 -1.69 4.48 -2.80
N GLY A 54 -1.45 5.01 -4.00
CA GLY A 54 -2.01 4.42 -5.22
C GLY A 54 -3.54 4.52 -5.23
N CYS A 55 -4.03 5.69 -4.83
CA CYS A 55 -5.44 5.94 -4.53
C CYS A 55 -6.39 5.83 -5.75
N GLY A 56 -5.82 5.72 -6.96
CA GLY A 56 -6.55 5.52 -8.20
C GLY A 56 -7.63 6.57 -8.42
N ASP A 57 -8.86 6.10 -8.55
CA ASP A 57 -10.01 6.94 -8.84
C ASP A 57 -10.58 7.66 -7.60
N LEU A 58 -9.96 7.54 -6.42
CA LEU A 58 -10.43 8.10 -5.13
C LEU A 58 -11.76 7.51 -4.62
N SER A 59 -12.18 6.34 -5.11
CA SER A 59 -13.36 5.62 -4.61
C SER A 59 -13.23 5.27 -3.13
N PHE A 60 -12.09 4.69 -2.71
CA PHE A 60 -11.80 4.39 -1.30
C PHE A 60 -11.88 5.66 -0.44
N ALA A 61 -11.22 6.74 -0.86
CA ALA A 61 -11.23 8.02 -0.16
C ALA A 61 -12.66 8.56 0.03
N THR A 62 -13.53 8.34 -0.95
CA THR A 62 -14.94 8.75 -0.90
C THR A 62 -15.72 7.94 0.12
N GLU A 63 -15.65 6.60 0.08
CA GLU A 63 -16.29 5.73 1.06
C GLU A 63 -15.80 6.02 2.49
N LEU A 64 -14.50 6.26 2.67
CA LEU A 64 -13.89 6.62 3.96
C LEU A 64 -14.48 7.93 4.49
N VAL A 65 -14.55 8.96 3.65
CA VAL A 65 -15.07 10.29 4.03
C VAL A 65 -16.54 10.23 4.41
N GLU A 66 -17.34 9.46 3.66
CA GLU A 66 -18.76 9.26 3.93
C GLU A 66 -18.99 8.60 5.30
N GLN A 67 -18.17 7.62 5.65
CA GLN A 67 -18.28 6.90 6.91
C GLN A 67 -17.78 7.70 8.12
N TYR A 68 -16.63 8.37 8.00
CA TYR A 68 -15.91 8.86 9.18
C TYR A 68 -16.00 10.36 9.44
N VAL A 69 -16.25 11.21 8.43
CA VAL A 69 -16.22 12.67 8.65
C VAL A 69 -17.30 13.12 9.62
N ALA A 70 -18.55 12.63 9.49
CA ALA A 70 -19.63 13.04 10.39
C ALA A 70 -19.40 12.59 11.84
N PRO A 71 -19.07 11.31 12.14
CA PRO A 71 -18.75 10.87 13.50
C PRO A 71 -17.52 11.54 14.11
N LEU A 72 -16.53 11.92 13.31
CA LEU A 72 -15.35 12.66 13.77
C LEU A 72 -15.71 14.11 14.10
N HIS A 73 -16.49 14.76 13.25
CA HIS A 73 -16.93 16.13 13.46
C HIS A 73 -17.79 16.28 14.72
N GLN A 74 -18.66 15.30 15.02
CA GLN A 74 -19.42 15.25 16.28
C GLN A 74 -18.52 15.20 17.53
N ARG A 75 -17.30 14.66 17.38
CA ARG A 75 -16.26 14.63 18.43
C ARG A 75 -15.28 15.80 18.32
N GLN A 76 -15.62 16.84 17.55
CA GLN A 76 -14.78 18.02 17.30
C GLN A 76 -13.39 17.68 16.74
N ARG A 77 -13.29 16.60 15.95
CA ARG A 77 -12.07 16.21 15.24
C ARG A 77 -12.27 16.34 13.74
N GLU A 78 -11.23 16.78 13.07
CA GLU A 78 -11.13 16.80 11.61
C GLU A 78 -10.50 15.49 11.12
N LEU A 79 -10.92 15.01 9.94
CA LEU A 79 -10.21 13.95 9.22
C LEU A 79 -9.14 14.59 8.33
N ILE A 80 -7.88 14.18 8.50
CA ILE A 80 -6.79 14.54 7.58
C ILE A 80 -6.64 13.41 6.55
N LEU A 81 -6.75 13.70 5.26
CA LEU A 81 -6.66 12.69 4.20
C LEU A 81 -5.74 13.17 3.09
N HIS A 82 -4.61 12.48 2.91
CA HIS A 82 -3.70 12.71 1.80
C HIS A 82 -3.71 11.50 0.87
N SER A 83 -4.01 11.74 -0.41
CA SER A 83 -4.10 10.69 -1.43
C SER A 83 -3.02 10.91 -2.49
N LEU A 84 -2.24 9.87 -2.79
CA LEU A 84 -1.15 9.89 -3.76
C LEU A 84 -1.45 8.94 -4.91
N ASP A 85 -1.21 9.38 -6.14
CA ASP A 85 -1.21 8.48 -7.30
C ASP A 85 -0.15 8.88 -8.33
N ARG A 86 0.47 7.87 -8.95
CA ARG A 86 1.47 8.05 -10.01
C ARG A 86 0.83 8.39 -11.36
N LEU A 87 -0.46 8.10 -11.53
CA LEU A 87 -1.22 8.50 -12.70
C LEU A 87 -1.28 10.02 -12.80
N GLN A 88 -0.86 10.53 -13.96
CA GLN A 88 -0.94 11.94 -14.26
C GLN A 88 -2.39 12.34 -14.55
N PRO A 89 -2.98 13.30 -13.81
CA PRO A 89 -4.33 13.78 -14.10
C PRO A 89 -4.43 14.26 -15.55
N GLY A 90 -5.40 13.70 -16.29
CA GLY A 90 -5.64 14.03 -17.70
C GLY A 90 -4.84 13.21 -18.72
N SER A 91 -4.01 12.24 -18.27
CA SER A 91 -3.40 11.26 -19.18
C SER A 91 -4.47 10.39 -19.87
N LYS A 92 -4.18 9.88 -21.07
CA LYS A 92 -5.05 8.93 -21.76
C LYS A 92 -4.76 7.48 -21.34
N LEU A 93 -3.65 7.24 -20.64
CA LEU A 93 -3.19 5.92 -20.23
C LEU A 93 -3.73 5.47 -18.86
N GLY A 94 -4.39 6.35 -18.10
CA GLY A 94 -4.99 5.97 -16.81
C GLY A 94 -6.41 5.40 -16.89
N GLY A 95 -7.11 5.63 -18.00
CA GLY A 95 -8.45 5.06 -18.25
C GLY A 95 -9.42 5.23 -17.05
N PRO A 96 -10.07 4.15 -16.59
CA PRO A 96 -11.04 4.21 -15.49
C PRO A 96 -10.42 4.44 -14.11
N LEU A 97 -9.08 4.47 -14.00
CA LEU A 97 -8.38 4.71 -12.73
C LEU A 97 -8.20 6.21 -12.45
N HIS A 98 -8.60 7.09 -13.37
CA HIS A 98 -8.58 8.52 -13.10
C HIS A 98 -9.74 8.92 -12.19
N PRO A 99 -9.49 9.79 -11.19
CA PRO A 99 -10.57 10.33 -10.40
C PRO A 99 -11.45 11.23 -11.25
N GLU A 100 -12.76 11.02 -11.15
CA GLU A 100 -13.75 11.90 -11.74
C GLU A 100 -13.66 13.30 -11.11
N ARG A 101 -13.85 14.33 -11.93
CA ARG A 101 -13.75 15.73 -11.48
C ARG A 101 -14.75 16.05 -10.36
N GLU A 102 -15.95 15.49 -10.44
CA GLU A 102 -17.00 15.68 -9.44
C GLU A 102 -16.59 15.10 -8.09
N ARG A 103 -16.06 13.87 -8.07
CA ARG A 103 -15.53 13.22 -6.87
C ARG A 103 -14.42 14.04 -6.23
N LEU A 104 -13.44 14.48 -7.02
CA LEU A 104 -12.34 15.30 -6.52
C LEU A 104 -12.83 16.63 -5.93
N ASN A 105 -13.78 17.30 -6.58
CA ASN A 105 -14.35 18.55 -6.09
C ASN A 105 -15.17 18.33 -4.80
N GLY A 106 -15.93 17.24 -4.72
CA GLY A 106 -16.72 16.88 -3.54
C GLY A 106 -15.83 16.63 -2.32
N LEU A 107 -14.70 15.94 -2.49
CA LEU A 107 -13.71 15.75 -1.42
C LEU A 107 -13.10 17.09 -0.99
N ARG A 108 -12.74 17.97 -1.93
CA ARG A 108 -12.13 19.27 -1.62
C ARG A 108 -13.06 20.25 -0.92
N SER A 109 -14.37 20.15 -1.11
CA SER A 109 -15.36 21.05 -0.52
C SER A 109 -15.98 20.52 0.77
N ARG A 110 -15.63 19.31 1.20
CA ARG A 110 -16.23 18.65 2.35
C ARG A 110 -15.82 19.32 3.67
N THR A 111 -16.80 19.79 4.44
CA THR A 111 -16.57 20.32 5.79
C THR A 111 -16.14 19.20 6.75
N GLY A 112 -15.16 19.49 7.62
CA GLY A 112 -14.62 18.52 8.58
C GLY A 112 -13.58 17.56 7.98
N LEU A 113 -13.09 17.88 6.78
CA LEU A 113 -12.06 17.13 6.06
C LEU A 113 -10.95 18.08 5.59
N SER A 114 -9.72 17.79 5.99
CA SER A 114 -8.52 18.38 5.39
C SER A 114 -7.97 17.42 4.33
N PHE A 115 -8.32 17.69 3.07
CA PHE A 115 -8.03 16.79 1.95
C PHE A 115 -6.98 17.35 0.99
N GLN A 116 -6.02 16.50 0.60
CA GLN A 116 -5.07 16.78 -0.48
C GLN A 116 -4.93 15.58 -1.41
N PHE A 117 -4.94 15.84 -2.72
CA PHE A 117 -4.66 14.85 -3.75
C PHE A 117 -3.44 15.26 -4.56
N TYR A 118 -2.47 14.35 -4.67
CA TYR A 118 -1.25 14.52 -5.43
C TYR A 118 -1.20 13.46 -6.53
N GLY A 119 -1.72 13.81 -7.71
CA GLY A 119 -1.54 13.03 -8.93
C GLY A 119 -0.18 13.30 -9.59
N ASN A 120 0.27 12.38 -10.44
CA ASN A 120 1.65 12.35 -10.97
C ASN A 120 2.72 12.35 -9.86
N GLN A 121 2.44 11.67 -8.75
CA GLN A 121 3.34 11.56 -7.62
C GLN A 121 3.73 10.10 -7.41
N ASP A 122 5.01 9.78 -7.60
CA ASP A 122 5.54 8.48 -7.19
C ASP A 122 5.50 8.41 -5.64
N MET A 123 4.83 7.40 -5.10
CA MET A 123 4.70 7.20 -3.66
C MET A 123 6.04 6.94 -2.95
N PHE A 124 7.11 6.62 -3.70
CA PHE A 124 8.46 6.43 -3.17
C PHE A 124 9.34 7.68 -3.28
N ASP A 125 8.91 8.73 -3.99
CA ASP A 125 9.63 10.01 -4.13
C ASP A 125 8.93 11.14 -3.35
N LEU A 126 8.87 10.99 -2.03
CA LEU A 126 8.14 11.91 -1.15
C LEU A 126 8.95 13.14 -0.73
N GLY A 127 10.24 13.21 -1.06
CA GLY A 127 11.17 14.21 -0.52
C GLY A 127 10.73 15.65 -0.76
N ARG A 128 10.18 15.96 -1.94
CA ARG A 128 9.65 17.30 -2.25
C ARG A 128 8.42 17.66 -1.42
N LEU A 129 7.52 16.70 -1.22
CA LEU A 129 6.30 16.92 -0.44
C LEU A 129 6.62 17.07 1.05
N ASP A 130 7.56 16.26 1.56
CA ASP A 130 8.04 16.37 2.94
C ASP A 130 8.71 17.71 3.20
N GLN A 131 9.65 18.13 2.33
CA GLN A 131 10.35 19.41 2.46
C GLN A 131 9.40 20.60 2.43
N ALA A 132 8.30 20.50 1.69
CA ALA A 132 7.27 21.51 1.61
C ALA A 132 6.22 21.42 2.74
N GLY A 133 6.37 20.51 3.70
CA GLY A 133 5.43 20.33 4.82
C GLY A 133 4.05 19.84 4.39
N LYS A 134 3.94 19.27 3.18
CA LYS A 134 2.65 18.87 2.59
C LYS A 134 2.12 17.55 3.16
N LEU A 135 3.00 16.71 3.69
CA LEU A 135 2.64 15.44 4.29
C LEU A 135 2.87 15.48 5.81
N ALA A 136 2.01 14.76 6.54
CA ALA A 136 2.28 14.45 7.93
C ALA A 136 3.51 13.54 8.03
N LEU A 137 4.25 13.66 9.14
CA LEU A 137 5.40 12.81 9.41
C LEU A 137 4.95 11.35 9.56
N ARG A 138 3.89 11.12 10.35
CA ARG A 138 3.17 9.85 10.48
C ARG A 138 1.67 10.07 10.50
N TYR A 139 0.94 9.09 9.98
CA TYR A 139 -0.49 9.03 9.88
C TYR A 139 -1.01 7.93 10.80
N THR A 140 -2.22 8.12 11.34
CA THR A 140 -2.91 7.09 12.12
C THR A 140 -3.07 5.83 11.28
N ILE A 141 -3.47 5.97 10.01
CA ILE A 141 -3.54 4.85 9.07
C ILE A 141 -2.79 5.21 7.78
N THR A 142 -1.94 4.32 7.29
CA THR A 142 -1.47 4.36 5.89
C THR A 142 -2.05 3.16 5.16
N THR A 143 -2.60 3.38 3.97
CA THR A 143 -3.28 2.32 3.20
C THR A 143 -2.82 2.28 1.76
N CYS A 144 -2.87 1.09 1.16
CA CYS A 144 -2.71 0.91 -0.28
C CYS A 144 -3.69 -0.16 -0.75
N TRP A 145 -4.56 0.20 -1.69
CA TRP A 145 -5.54 -0.72 -2.27
C TRP A 145 -5.06 -1.25 -3.61
N ALA A 146 -5.19 -2.56 -3.81
CA ALA A 146 -4.76 -3.25 -5.02
C ALA A 146 -3.32 -2.87 -5.43
N PRO A 147 -2.32 -3.09 -4.56
CA PRO A 147 -0.92 -2.83 -4.90
C PRO A 147 -0.59 -3.54 -6.22
N ALA A 148 -0.05 -2.77 -7.18
CA ALA A 148 0.01 -3.21 -8.56
C ALA A 148 0.96 -4.39 -8.81
N THR A 149 0.45 -5.41 -9.49
CA THR A 149 1.25 -6.35 -10.29
C THR A 149 1.60 -5.69 -11.65
N PRO A 150 2.86 -5.77 -12.12
CA PRO A 150 4.00 -6.48 -11.52
C PRO A 150 4.85 -5.70 -10.50
N THR A 151 4.61 -4.40 -10.29
CA THR A 151 5.47 -3.51 -9.49
C THR A 151 5.90 -4.07 -8.13
N PHE A 152 4.99 -4.74 -7.41
CA PHE A 152 5.25 -5.31 -6.07
C PHE A 152 5.33 -6.84 -6.04
N ALA A 153 5.20 -7.49 -7.19
CA ALA A 153 5.12 -8.94 -7.33
C ALA A 153 6.50 -9.62 -7.54
N TYR A 154 7.58 -8.85 -7.50
CA TYR A 154 8.95 -9.33 -7.65
C TYR A 154 9.85 -8.56 -6.69
N GLU A 155 10.57 -9.27 -5.82
CA GLU A 155 11.50 -8.66 -4.86
C GLU A 155 12.94 -8.58 -5.43
N PRO A 156 13.45 -7.39 -5.80
CA PRO A 156 14.76 -7.26 -6.45
C PRO A 156 15.95 -7.69 -5.58
N THR A 157 15.80 -7.70 -4.24
CA THR A 157 16.87 -8.19 -3.36
C THR A 157 17.07 -9.70 -3.40
N ARG A 158 16.09 -10.46 -3.93
CA ARG A 158 16.17 -11.93 -4.07
C ARG A 158 16.05 -12.41 -5.52
N LEU A 159 15.50 -11.61 -6.44
CA LEU A 159 15.31 -11.99 -7.84
C LEU A 159 16.18 -11.10 -8.73
N SER A 160 17.01 -11.73 -9.57
CA SER A 160 17.78 -11.02 -10.58
C SER A 160 16.90 -10.46 -11.70
N ASP A 161 17.32 -9.35 -12.29
CA ASP A 161 16.63 -8.69 -13.42
C ASP A 161 16.37 -9.65 -14.58
N GLN A 162 17.28 -10.59 -14.84
CA GLN A 162 17.10 -11.59 -15.88
C GLN A 162 15.88 -12.48 -15.62
N ILE A 163 15.73 -12.97 -14.38
CA ILE A 163 14.64 -13.85 -13.99
C ILE A 163 13.31 -13.10 -13.98
N ILE A 164 13.33 -11.86 -13.47
CA ILE A 164 12.14 -10.99 -13.47
C ILE A 164 11.68 -10.76 -14.93
N ASN A 165 12.58 -10.38 -15.83
CA ASN A 165 12.22 -10.15 -17.24
C ASN A 165 11.73 -11.41 -17.94
N GLN A 166 12.36 -12.57 -17.69
CA GLN A 166 11.91 -13.84 -18.23
C GLN A 166 10.49 -14.18 -17.76
N ASP A 167 10.21 -14.00 -16.47
CA ASP A 167 8.89 -14.31 -15.92
C ASP A 167 7.82 -13.30 -16.37
N LEU A 168 8.16 -12.02 -16.49
CA LEU A 168 7.28 -11.01 -17.08
C LEU A 168 6.91 -11.35 -18.53
N HIS A 169 7.87 -11.74 -19.36
CA HIS A 169 7.57 -12.17 -20.73
C HIS A 169 6.70 -13.43 -20.77
N ARG A 170 6.94 -14.37 -19.86
CA ARG A 170 6.15 -15.60 -19.73
C ARG A 170 4.70 -15.32 -19.30
N THR A 171 4.50 -14.41 -18.35
CA THR A 171 3.21 -14.21 -17.67
C THR A 171 2.40 -13.03 -18.19
N LYS A 172 3.06 -11.98 -18.67
CA LYS A 172 2.42 -10.75 -19.16
C LYS A 172 2.52 -10.58 -20.68
N GLY A 173 3.37 -11.37 -21.35
CA GLY A 173 3.56 -11.35 -22.80
C GLY A 173 4.71 -10.44 -23.24
N THR A 174 4.82 -10.22 -24.55
CA THR A 174 5.83 -9.32 -25.13
C THR A 174 5.44 -7.87 -24.87
N PHE A 175 6.38 -7.04 -24.43
CA PHE A 175 6.13 -5.63 -24.18
C PHE A 175 7.26 -4.74 -24.69
N GLN A 176 6.94 -3.51 -25.02
CA GLN A 176 7.88 -2.52 -25.53
C GLN A 176 7.45 -1.09 -25.17
N GLN A 177 8.42 -0.19 -25.07
CA GLN A 177 8.15 1.24 -24.91
C GLN A 177 7.72 1.84 -26.26
N THR A 178 6.69 2.67 -26.24
CA THR A 178 6.11 3.33 -27.41
C THR A 178 5.62 4.74 -27.06
N HIS A 179 4.92 5.39 -27.99
CA HIS A 179 4.21 6.64 -27.73
C HIS A 179 2.75 6.49 -28.16
N TYR A 180 1.83 7.02 -27.36
CA TYR A 180 0.40 7.07 -27.67
C TYR A 180 -0.10 8.50 -27.49
N SER A 181 -0.72 9.09 -28.51
CA SER A 181 -1.20 10.48 -28.44
C SER A 181 -0.16 11.52 -27.97
N GLY A 182 1.13 11.28 -28.22
CA GLY A 182 2.22 12.17 -27.82
C GLY A 182 2.73 11.98 -26.37
N GLU A 183 2.16 11.06 -25.58
CA GLU A 183 2.72 10.66 -24.29
C GLU A 183 3.48 9.32 -24.39
N PRO A 184 4.59 9.13 -23.63
CA PRO A 184 5.26 7.84 -23.54
C PRO A 184 4.31 6.78 -22.98
N ALA A 185 4.35 5.57 -23.53
CA ALA A 185 3.48 4.47 -23.15
C ALA A 185 4.23 3.14 -23.14
N LEU A 186 3.75 2.20 -22.33
CA LEU A 186 4.14 0.79 -22.41
C LEU A 186 3.07 0.05 -23.23
N GLU A 187 3.48 -0.57 -24.33
CA GLU A 187 2.63 -1.47 -25.09
C GLU A 187 2.90 -2.92 -24.67
N VAL A 188 1.85 -3.66 -24.37
CA VAL A 188 1.90 -5.08 -24.00
C VAL A 188 1.03 -5.87 -24.97
N GLN A 189 1.62 -6.89 -25.59
CA GLN A 189 0.92 -7.81 -26.49
C GLN A 189 0.33 -8.95 -25.68
N HIS A 190 -1.00 -9.00 -25.61
CA HIS A 190 -1.75 -10.00 -24.86
C HIS A 190 -2.90 -10.54 -25.70
N GLU A 191 -2.95 -11.86 -25.91
CA GLU A 191 -4.00 -12.55 -26.68
C GLU A 191 -4.30 -11.93 -28.07
N GLY A 192 -3.25 -11.48 -28.77
CA GLY A 192 -3.36 -10.86 -30.09
C GLY A 192 -3.87 -9.40 -30.08
N ARG A 193 -3.96 -8.77 -28.91
CA ARG A 193 -4.29 -7.35 -28.74
C ARG A 193 -3.11 -6.58 -28.13
N ALA A 194 -2.92 -5.35 -28.61
CA ALA A 194 -2.02 -4.38 -27.99
C ALA A 194 -2.75 -3.63 -26.88
N LEU A 195 -2.32 -3.82 -25.64
CA LEU A 195 -2.78 -3.05 -24.48
C LEU A 195 -1.78 -1.94 -24.18
N LEU A 196 -2.29 -0.75 -23.86
CA LEU A 196 -1.47 0.42 -23.56
C LEU A 196 -1.57 0.78 -22.08
N PHE A 197 -0.42 1.02 -21.47
CA PHE A 197 -0.29 1.40 -20.07
C PHE A 197 0.65 2.61 -19.93
N PRO A 198 0.64 3.28 -18.77
CA PRO A 198 1.71 4.21 -18.42
C PRO A 198 3.09 3.54 -18.57
N PRO A 199 4.13 4.27 -18.98
CA PRO A 199 5.44 3.71 -19.35
C PRO A 199 6.11 2.98 -18.17
N TRP A 200 5.72 3.36 -16.96
CA TRP A 200 6.21 2.85 -15.69
C TRP A 200 5.42 1.66 -15.12
N LYS A 201 4.40 1.16 -15.83
CA LYS A 201 3.54 0.07 -15.33
C LYS A 201 4.34 -1.17 -14.93
N PHE A 202 5.48 -1.42 -15.59
CA PHE A 202 6.38 -2.55 -15.31
C PHE A 202 7.64 -2.13 -14.52
N ASP A 203 7.66 -0.93 -13.92
CA ASP A 203 8.71 -0.57 -12.97
C ASP A 203 8.63 -1.50 -11.77
N ILE A 204 9.64 -2.35 -11.61
CA ILE A 204 9.72 -3.30 -10.50
C ILE A 204 10.36 -2.62 -9.30
N ARG A 205 9.64 -2.67 -8.18
CA ARG A 205 10.02 -2.03 -6.91
C ARG A 205 10.14 -3.05 -5.79
N GLY A 206 9.25 -4.03 -5.76
CA GLY A 206 9.21 -5.11 -4.79
C GLY A 206 8.46 -4.81 -3.50
N PRO A 207 8.04 -5.85 -2.76
CA PRO A 207 7.25 -5.72 -1.54
C PRO A 207 8.02 -5.00 -0.41
N LEU A 208 9.35 -5.13 -0.33
CA LEU A 208 10.13 -4.50 0.75
C LEU A 208 9.96 -2.98 0.78
N VAL A 209 10.01 -2.32 -0.37
CA VAL A 209 9.87 -0.86 -0.41
C VAL A 209 8.47 -0.40 0.00
N LEU A 210 7.42 -1.18 -0.33
CA LEU A 210 6.06 -0.88 0.06
C LEU A 210 5.89 -1.04 1.57
N LEU A 211 6.36 -2.16 2.14
CA LEU A 211 6.32 -2.40 3.58
C LEU A 211 7.07 -1.33 4.38
N ASP A 212 8.22 -0.90 3.87
CA ASP A 212 9.05 0.12 4.51
C ASP A 212 8.39 1.50 4.47
N LEU A 213 7.78 1.87 3.33
CA LEU A 213 6.98 3.09 3.22
C LEU A 213 5.81 3.07 4.22
N LEU A 214 5.07 1.96 4.27
CA LEU A 214 3.94 1.78 5.18
C LEU A 214 4.39 1.90 6.65
N ALA A 215 5.42 1.16 7.05
CA ALA A 215 5.91 1.15 8.42
C ALA A 215 6.45 2.50 8.88
N ARG A 216 7.02 3.31 7.98
CA ARG A 216 7.52 4.64 8.30
C ARG A 216 6.45 5.72 8.32
N ARG A 217 5.35 5.53 7.60
CA ARG A 217 4.27 6.53 7.50
C ARG A 217 3.05 6.21 8.34
N GLY A 218 2.79 4.95 8.67
CA GLY A 218 1.63 4.53 9.44
C GLY A 218 1.93 4.23 10.90
N LEU A 219 0.94 4.44 11.75
CA LEU A 219 0.82 3.75 13.05
C LEU A 219 0.03 2.45 12.92
N LEU A 220 -0.92 2.41 11.99
CA LEU A 220 -1.55 1.23 11.44
C LEU A 220 -1.37 1.22 9.92
N CYS A 221 -1.12 0.06 9.33
CA CYS A 221 -1.02 -0.10 7.88
C CYS A 221 -2.10 -1.07 7.39
N VAL A 222 -2.83 -0.68 6.35
CA VAL A 222 -3.85 -1.55 5.73
C VAL A 222 -3.53 -1.73 4.25
N LEU A 223 -3.38 -2.98 3.83
CA LEU A 223 -3.30 -3.34 2.43
C LEU A 223 -4.59 -4.06 2.07
N GLY A 224 -5.34 -3.53 1.11
CA GLY A 224 -6.63 -4.09 0.71
C GLY A 224 -6.60 -4.62 -0.72
N ALA A 225 -7.37 -5.68 -0.99
CA ALA A 225 -7.47 -6.31 -2.31
C ALA A 225 -6.10 -6.64 -2.94
N VAL A 226 -5.19 -7.18 -2.15
CA VAL A 226 -3.87 -7.63 -2.57
C VAL A 226 -4.01 -8.92 -3.37
N ASP A 227 -3.58 -8.89 -4.64
CA ASP A 227 -3.61 -10.08 -5.49
C ASP A 227 -2.67 -11.18 -4.96
N THR A 228 -2.86 -12.40 -5.46
CA THR A 228 -2.16 -13.59 -4.95
C THR A 228 -0.64 -13.48 -5.12
N GLN A 229 -0.15 -12.93 -6.23
CA GLN A 229 1.28 -12.84 -6.50
C GLN A 229 1.95 -11.86 -5.55
N VAL A 230 1.38 -10.66 -5.39
CA VAL A 230 1.89 -9.65 -4.46
C VAL A 230 1.77 -10.13 -3.00
N PHE A 231 0.67 -10.82 -2.66
CA PHE A 231 0.44 -11.32 -1.30
C PHE A 231 1.57 -12.24 -0.82
N TRP A 232 1.95 -13.24 -1.61
CA TRP A 232 3.00 -14.19 -1.21
C TRP A 232 4.38 -13.54 -1.15
N GLU A 233 4.68 -12.59 -2.04
CA GLU A 233 5.91 -11.80 -1.97
C GLU A 233 5.98 -10.93 -0.72
N ILE A 234 4.87 -10.30 -0.33
CA ILE A 234 4.77 -9.58 0.95
C ILE A 234 4.98 -10.55 2.12
N LEU A 235 4.30 -11.69 2.12
CA LEU A 235 4.39 -12.67 3.20
C LEU A 235 5.82 -13.18 3.40
N ALA A 236 6.54 -13.42 2.30
CA ALA A 236 7.95 -13.79 2.32
C ALA A 236 8.82 -12.77 3.07
N GLN A 237 8.47 -11.47 3.05
CA GLN A 237 9.22 -10.44 3.76
C GLN A 237 8.84 -10.31 5.23
N LEU A 238 7.66 -10.78 5.62
CA LEU A 238 7.12 -10.68 6.97
C LEU A 238 7.47 -11.85 7.87
N LEU A 239 7.84 -13.00 7.31
CA LEU A 239 8.22 -14.21 8.04
C LEU A 239 9.71 -14.22 8.37
N GLU A 240 10.09 -14.69 9.57
CA GLU A 240 11.49 -14.67 10.03
C GLU A 240 12.41 -15.53 9.15
N ASP A 241 12.04 -16.79 8.91
CA ASP A 241 12.90 -17.78 8.27
C ASP A 241 13.28 -17.39 6.82
N SER A 242 14.58 -17.42 6.52
CA SER A 242 15.11 -17.13 5.18
C SER A 242 14.64 -18.10 4.10
N ARG A 243 14.17 -19.30 4.47
CA ARG A 243 13.62 -20.28 3.52
C ARG A 243 12.45 -19.72 2.70
N PHE A 244 11.69 -18.79 3.28
CA PHE A 244 10.55 -18.16 2.61
C PHE A 244 10.99 -17.14 1.55
N ARG A 245 12.29 -16.83 1.46
CA ARG A 245 12.88 -15.90 0.49
C ARG A 245 13.94 -16.63 -0.35
N PRO A 246 13.57 -17.69 -1.10
CA PRO A 246 14.53 -18.40 -1.93
C PRO A 246 15.13 -17.46 -2.98
N ASN A 247 16.45 -17.57 -3.17
CA ASN A 247 17.17 -16.76 -4.13
C ASN A 247 16.80 -17.19 -5.56
N ASN A 248 16.51 -16.21 -6.42
CA ASN A 248 16.28 -16.39 -7.86
C ASN A 248 15.16 -17.40 -8.20
N GLN A 249 14.16 -17.55 -7.33
CA GLN A 249 13.01 -18.42 -7.55
C GLN A 249 11.71 -17.61 -7.47
N PRO A 250 11.07 -17.28 -8.61
CA PRO A 250 9.74 -16.68 -8.62
C PRO A 250 8.71 -17.58 -7.93
N PHE A 251 7.73 -16.96 -7.29
CA PHE A 251 6.61 -17.71 -6.73
C PHE A 251 5.61 -18.07 -7.82
N THR A 252 5.31 -19.36 -7.91
CA THR A 252 4.34 -19.96 -8.82
C THR A 252 3.40 -20.85 -8.03
N SER A 253 2.27 -21.25 -8.61
CA SER A 253 1.37 -22.24 -8.00
C SER A 253 2.08 -23.54 -7.62
N GLU A 254 3.14 -23.91 -8.33
CA GLU A 254 3.95 -25.10 -8.07
C GLU A 254 5.00 -24.88 -6.97
N SER A 255 5.64 -23.71 -6.90
CA SER A 255 6.70 -23.45 -5.92
C SER A 255 6.18 -23.02 -4.55
N LEU A 256 5.01 -22.38 -4.49
CA LEU A 256 4.41 -21.88 -3.26
C LEU A 256 4.21 -22.97 -2.17
N PRO A 257 3.63 -24.16 -2.47
CA PRO A 257 3.50 -25.22 -1.47
C PRO A 257 4.85 -25.67 -0.90
N ALA A 258 5.88 -25.76 -1.74
CA ALA A 258 7.21 -26.20 -1.32
C ALA A 258 7.92 -25.16 -0.43
N VAL A 259 7.74 -23.87 -0.72
CA VAL A 259 8.38 -22.77 0.02
C VAL A 259 7.67 -22.50 1.35
N PHE A 260 6.34 -22.44 1.34
CA PHE A 260 5.55 -22.00 2.49
C PHE A 260 4.98 -23.15 3.32
N GLY A 261 4.92 -24.38 2.77
CA GLY A 261 4.49 -25.58 3.48
C GLY A 261 3.12 -25.42 4.14
N GLU A 262 3.06 -25.69 5.44
CA GLU A 262 1.81 -25.62 6.21
C GLU A 262 1.15 -24.22 6.18
N ILE A 263 1.95 -23.14 6.06
CA ILE A 263 1.40 -21.78 5.94
C ILE A 263 0.59 -21.67 4.64
N PHE A 264 1.09 -22.25 3.55
CA PHE A 264 0.35 -22.32 2.28
C PHE A 264 -0.95 -23.09 2.46
N ASP A 265 -0.88 -24.32 2.99
CA ASP A 265 -2.05 -25.17 3.13
C ASP A 265 -3.17 -24.53 3.96
N ARG A 266 -2.81 -23.83 5.04
CA ARG A 266 -3.79 -23.20 5.92
C ARG A 266 -4.37 -21.94 5.31
N LEU A 267 -3.56 -21.05 4.74
CA LEU A 267 -4.06 -19.85 4.07
C LEU A 267 -4.91 -20.21 2.84
N SER A 268 -4.49 -21.20 2.04
CA SER A 268 -5.26 -21.65 0.87
C SER A 268 -6.63 -22.24 1.21
N ARG A 269 -6.84 -22.70 2.46
CA ARG A 269 -8.14 -23.18 2.96
C ARG A 269 -8.97 -22.10 3.64
N ALA A 270 -8.42 -20.90 3.82
CA ALA A 270 -9.12 -19.83 4.51
C ALA A 270 -10.39 -19.41 3.75
N GLU A 271 -11.51 -19.34 4.47
CA GLU A 271 -12.78 -18.91 3.90
C GLU A 271 -12.80 -17.39 3.69
N VAL A 272 -13.58 -16.90 2.72
CA VAL A 272 -13.75 -15.46 2.52
C VAL A 272 -14.35 -14.84 3.78
N GLY A 273 -13.70 -13.80 4.30
CA GLY A 273 -14.05 -13.15 5.56
C GLY A 273 -13.23 -13.63 6.76
N GLU A 274 -12.59 -14.80 6.67
CA GLU A 274 -11.76 -15.35 7.75
C GLU A 274 -10.56 -14.45 8.01
N THR A 275 -10.28 -14.23 9.31
CA THR A 275 -9.16 -13.44 9.80
C THR A 275 -8.17 -14.35 10.53
N ILE A 276 -6.89 -14.17 10.20
CA ILE A 276 -5.80 -15.04 10.59
C ILE A 276 -4.67 -14.18 11.16
N LYS A 277 -4.19 -14.45 12.38
CA LYS A 277 -3.00 -13.79 12.93
C LYS A 277 -1.75 -14.55 12.47
N LEU A 278 -0.85 -13.89 11.74
CA LEU A 278 0.28 -14.59 11.11
C LEU A 278 1.24 -15.23 12.13
N SER A 279 1.39 -14.61 13.30
CA SER A 279 2.23 -15.11 14.40
C SER A 279 1.81 -16.47 14.93
N ASP A 280 0.56 -16.88 14.70
CA ASP A 280 0.03 -18.17 15.17
C ASP A 280 0.56 -19.34 14.33
N TYR A 281 1.16 -19.05 13.16
CA TYR A 281 1.65 -20.03 12.20
C TYR A 281 3.18 -20.02 12.07
N SER A 282 3.81 -18.86 12.23
CA SER A 282 5.27 -18.74 12.17
C SER A 282 5.75 -17.46 12.85
N PRO A 283 6.98 -17.45 13.41
CA PRO A 283 7.60 -16.24 13.91
C PRO A 283 7.66 -15.13 12.85
N LEU A 284 7.30 -13.92 13.28
CA LEU A 284 7.41 -12.71 12.47
C LEU A 284 8.86 -12.25 12.38
N ARG A 285 9.21 -11.63 11.26
CA ARG A 285 10.55 -11.13 11.00
C ARG A 285 10.91 -10.00 11.94
N LYS A 286 12.00 -10.15 12.69
CA LYS A 286 12.45 -9.17 13.70
C LYS A 286 13.24 -8.00 13.11
N GLU A 287 13.91 -8.24 11.98
CA GLU A 287 14.77 -7.25 11.32
C GLU A 287 14.41 -7.18 9.84
N ILE A 288 13.46 -6.28 9.53
CA ILE A 288 13.11 -5.93 8.15
C ILE A 288 13.92 -4.68 7.76
N PRO A 289 14.68 -4.70 6.65
CA PRO A 289 15.56 -3.59 6.29
C PRO A 289 14.77 -2.35 5.87
N CYS A 290 15.19 -1.18 6.35
CA CYS A 290 14.83 0.12 5.80
C CYS A 290 15.55 0.30 4.46
N VAL A 291 14.82 0.40 3.35
CA VAL A 291 15.34 0.46 1.98
C VAL A 291 15.09 1.79 1.27
N LEU A 292 14.10 2.59 1.71
CA LEU A 292 13.84 3.91 1.14
C LEU A 292 14.69 5.01 1.79
N PRO A 293 15.07 6.05 1.03
CA PRO A 293 15.75 7.23 1.56
C PRO A 293 14.76 8.25 2.15
N LEU A 294 13.73 7.81 2.92
CA LEU A 294 12.91 8.76 3.69
C LEU A 294 13.73 9.32 4.87
N LEU A 295 13.27 10.44 5.45
CA LEU A 295 13.91 11.12 6.60
C LEU A 295 14.46 10.10 7.62
N GLN A 296 15.69 10.35 8.09
CA GLN A 296 16.54 9.39 8.80
C GLN A 296 15.76 8.53 9.79
N ALA A 297 15.62 7.25 9.46
CA ALA A 297 15.22 6.26 10.45
C ALA A 297 16.31 6.17 11.51
N GLN A 298 15.91 6.16 12.79
CA GLN A 298 16.86 5.99 13.90
C GLN A 298 17.52 4.60 13.88
N SER A 299 16.84 3.63 13.26
CA SER A 299 17.29 2.25 13.09
C SER A 299 17.36 1.87 11.61
N PRO A 300 18.37 1.10 11.18
CA PRO A 300 18.43 0.54 9.83
C PRO A 300 17.38 -0.57 9.58
N PHE A 301 16.70 -1.02 10.62
CA PHE A 301 15.67 -2.04 10.57
C PHE A 301 14.40 -1.61 11.29
N TYR A 302 13.27 -2.16 10.86
CA TYR A 302 12.00 -2.08 11.55
C TYR A 302 11.39 -3.48 11.69
N ARG A 303 10.31 -3.57 12.47
CA ARG A 303 9.49 -4.79 12.59
C ARG A 303 8.03 -4.43 12.72
N PHE A 304 7.19 -5.44 12.50
CA PHE A 304 5.77 -5.36 12.80
C PHE A 304 5.49 -6.14 14.08
N ARG A 305 4.79 -5.49 15.01
CA ARG A 305 4.30 -6.08 16.25
C ARG A 305 3.25 -7.15 15.98
N SER A 306 2.31 -6.82 15.08
CA SER A 306 1.16 -7.67 14.77
C SER A 306 0.83 -7.60 13.29
N ILE A 307 0.40 -8.75 12.74
CA ILE A 307 0.04 -8.93 11.34
C ILE A 307 -1.20 -9.81 11.31
N GLN A 308 -2.32 -9.23 10.86
CA GLN A 308 -3.53 -9.98 10.57
C GLN A 308 -3.73 -10.06 9.05
N ILE A 309 -4.19 -11.22 8.59
CA ILE A 309 -4.49 -11.52 7.20
C ILE A 309 -5.96 -11.84 7.12
N ARG A 310 -6.66 -11.24 6.15
CA ARG A 310 -8.07 -11.54 5.88
C ARG A 310 -8.25 -11.96 4.44
N ARG A 311 -9.02 -13.01 4.20
CA ARG A 311 -9.35 -13.47 2.85
C ARG A 311 -10.51 -12.67 2.28
N GLY A 312 -10.35 -12.05 1.11
CA GLY A 312 -11.41 -11.33 0.40
C GLY A 312 -11.00 -9.94 -0.10
N ALA A 313 -11.78 -9.41 -1.04
CA ALA A 313 -11.56 -8.09 -1.64
C ALA A 313 -12.25 -6.96 -0.90
N THR A 314 -13.45 -7.22 -0.38
CA THR A 314 -14.28 -6.22 0.32
C THR A 314 -14.88 -6.86 1.56
N PHE A 315 -15.16 -6.03 2.57
CA PHE A 315 -15.69 -6.49 3.84
C PHE A 315 -16.80 -5.53 4.29
N PRO A 316 -17.86 -6.02 4.98
CA PRO A 316 -18.91 -5.16 5.50
C PRO A 316 -18.35 -4.04 6.38
N GLY A 317 -18.80 -2.80 6.11
CA GLY A 317 -18.36 -1.61 6.84
C GLY A 317 -16.96 -1.10 6.51
N VAL A 318 -16.11 -1.87 5.81
CA VAL A 318 -14.75 -1.43 5.45
C VAL A 318 -14.81 -0.62 4.14
N PRO A 319 -14.35 0.66 4.13
CA PRO A 319 -14.22 1.41 2.89
C PRO A 319 -13.34 0.65 1.90
N SER A 320 -13.70 0.65 0.62
CA SER A 320 -13.02 -0.16 -0.40
C SER A 320 -12.79 0.64 -1.69
N SER A 321 -11.76 0.26 -2.46
CA SER A 321 -11.52 0.84 -3.79
C SER A 321 -12.44 0.23 -4.86
N SER A 322 -12.57 0.92 -6.00
CA SER A 322 -13.32 0.42 -7.15
C SER A 322 -12.69 -0.84 -7.74
N THR A 323 -11.36 -0.97 -7.70
CA THR A 323 -10.66 -2.22 -8.03
C THR A 323 -11.09 -3.35 -7.11
N ALA A 324 -11.13 -3.12 -5.79
CA ALA A 324 -11.58 -4.11 -4.81
C ALA A 324 -13.01 -4.59 -5.09
N ARG A 325 -13.90 -3.67 -5.49
CA ARG A 325 -15.30 -3.97 -5.85
C ARG A 325 -15.44 -4.78 -7.14
N ARG A 326 -14.46 -4.73 -8.05
CA ARG A 326 -14.47 -5.46 -9.32
C ARG A 326 -13.90 -6.87 -9.25
N PHE A 327 -13.13 -7.21 -8.19
CA PHE A 327 -12.56 -8.55 -8.03
C PHE A 327 -13.58 -9.70 -8.13
N PRO A 328 -14.81 -9.60 -7.57
CA PRO A 328 -15.83 -10.64 -7.74
C PRO A 328 -16.22 -10.92 -9.20
N ASP A 329 -16.06 -9.93 -10.09
CA ASP A 329 -16.38 -10.04 -11.51
C ASP A 329 -15.18 -10.56 -12.34
N MET A 330 -14.00 -10.72 -11.73
CA MET A 330 -12.80 -11.20 -12.39
C MET A 330 -12.73 -12.74 -12.32
N ALA A 331 -13.32 -13.42 -13.29
CA ALA A 331 -13.47 -14.88 -13.30
C ALA A 331 -12.16 -15.69 -13.19
N GLU A 332 -11.03 -15.10 -13.61
CA GLU A 332 -9.71 -15.74 -13.60
C GLU A 332 -8.90 -15.44 -12.32
N GLU A 333 -9.38 -14.54 -11.48
CA GLU A 333 -8.67 -14.11 -10.28
C GLU A 333 -9.16 -14.86 -9.03
N HIS A 334 -8.22 -15.38 -8.25
CA HIS A 334 -8.55 -15.88 -6.93
C HIS A 334 -9.01 -14.71 -6.03
N PRO A 335 -9.88 -14.97 -5.04
CA PRO A 335 -10.21 -13.95 -4.04
C PRO A 335 -8.92 -13.32 -3.48
N PRO A 336 -8.80 -11.99 -3.44
CA PRO A 336 -7.57 -11.35 -3.00
C PRO A 336 -7.48 -11.38 -1.48
N TRP A 337 -6.50 -10.68 -0.94
CA TRP A 337 -6.20 -10.62 0.49
C TRP A 337 -6.29 -9.19 1.02
N MET A 338 -6.52 -9.08 2.32
CA MET A 338 -6.27 -7.87 3.09
C MET A 338 -5.21 -8.17 4.15
N LEU A 339 -4.23 -7.28 4.31
CA LEU A 339 -3.27 -7.33 5.40
C LEU A 339 -3.45 -6.12 6.29
N ILE A 340 -3.43 -6.35 7.60
CA ILE A 340 -3.50 -5.31 8.63
C ILE A 340 -2.21 -5.45 9.45
N LEU A 341 -1.34 -4.45 9.36
CA LEU A 341 0.00 -4.49 9.92
C LEU A 341 0.15 -3.40 10.98
N VAL A 342 0.66 -3.75 12.16
CA VAL A 342 0.95 -2.80 13.24
C VAL A 342 2.47 -2.67 13.36
N PRO A 343 3.09 -1.59 12.87
CA PRO A 343 4.51 -1.30 13.09
C PRO A 343 4.84 -1.17 14.58
N GLU A 344 6.09 -1.46 14.95
CA GLU A 344 6.55 -1.25 16.33
C GLU A 344 7.04 0.17 16.64
#